data_AF-A0A847MY27-F1
#
_entry.id   AF-A0A847MY27-F1
#
_cell.length_a   1.000
_cell.length_b   1.000
_cell.length_c   1.000
_cell.angle_alpha   90.00
_cell.angle_beta   90.00
_cell.angle_gamma   90.00
#
_symmetry.space_group_name_H-M   'P 1'
#
loop_
_entity.id
_entity.type
_entity.pdbx_description
1 polymer ?
#
loop_
_entity_poly.entity_id
_entity_poly.type
_entity_poly.pdbx_seq_one_letter_code
_entity_poly.pdbx_strand_id
1 'polypeptide(L)' 'EAIVAEHDGRPHWGKMHTLDADRFSELYPRFGEFREHRDVLDPARVFTNDYLDRVLGE' A
#
# COMPACT_ATOMS: atom_id res chain seq x y z
N GLU A 1 12.03 -2.33 -11.98
CA GLU A 1 10.63 -1.89 -11.72
C GLU A 1 9.96 -1.31 -12.97
N ALA A 2 10.63 -0.47 -13.77
CA ALA A 2 10.06 0.18 -14.96
C ALA A 2 9.22 -0.71 -15.90
N ILE A 3 9.76 -1.85 -16.37
CA ILE A 3 9.04 -2.78 -17.26
C ILE A 3 7.73 -3.28 -16.63
N VAL A 4 7.72 -3.57 -15.33
CA VAL A 4 6.53 -4.08 -14.64
C VAL A 4 5.53 -2.95 -14.40
N ALA A 5 6.01 -1.72 -14.17
CA ALA A 5 5.18 -0.54 -14.00
C ALA A 5 4.41 -0.17 -15.27
N GLU A 6 5.01 -0.33 -16.46
CA GLU A 6 4.36 -0.11 -17.77
C GLU A 6 3.17 -1.04 -18.03
N HIS A 7 3.06 -2.13 -17.27
CA HIS A 7 1.98 -3.11 -17.36
C HIS A 7 1.10 -3.16 -16.10
N ASP A 8 1.10 -2.10 -15.29
CA ASP A 8 0.36 -2.02 -14.02
C ASP A 8 0.62 -3.22 -13.11
N GLY A 9 1.86 -3.72 -13.14
CA GLY A 9 2.25 -4.86 -12.34
C GLY A 9 2.36 -4.49 -10.87
N ARG A 10 1.87 -5.40 -10.03
CA ARG A 10 1.85 -5.24 -8.57
C ARG A 10 3.12 -5.81 -7.96
N PRO A 11 3.84 -5.05 -7.11
CA PRO A 11 5.00 -5.59 -6.42
C PRO A 11 4.55 -6.68 -5.44
N HIS A 12 5.44 -7.63 -5.19
CA HIS A 12 5.22 -8.60 -4.13
C HIS A 12 5.52 -7.93 -2.77
N TRP A 13 4.54 -7.85 -1.87
CA TRP A 13 4.65 -7.20 -0.56
C TRP A 13 5.86 -7.65 0.27
N GLY A 14 6.22 -8.94 0.21
CA GLY A 14 7.37 -9.50 0.92
C GLY A 14 8.74 -9.32 0.23
N LYS A 15 8.86 -8.47 -0.80
CA LYS A 15 10.11 -8.20 -1.52
C LYS A 15 10.40 -6.71 -1.58
N MET A 16 11.67 -6.35 -1.83
CA MET A 16 12.07 -4.96 -1.99
C MET A 16 11.39 -4.35 -3.23
N HIS A 17 10.77 -3.20 -3.02
CA HIS A 17 10.23 -2.34 -4.08
C HIS A 17 10.19 -0.89 -3.61
N THR A 18 10.02 0.05 -4.54
CA THR A 18 10.06 1.51 -4.26
C THR A 18 8.69 2.18 -4.19
N LEU A 19 7.63 1.50 -4.62
CA LEU A 19 6.28 2.07 -4.69
C LEU A 19 5.71 2.54 -3.33
N ASP A 20 4.82 3.52 -3.38
CA ASP A 20 4.16 4.21 -2.25
C ASP A 20 2.63 4.14 -2.33
N ALA A 21 1.96 4.73 -1.33
CA ALA A 21 0.51 4.71 -1.20
C ALA A 21 -0.25 5.24 -2.43
N ASP A 22 0.27 6.27 -3.10
CA ASP A 22 -0.35 6.84 -4.30
C ASP A 22 -0.37 5.81 -5.43
N ARG A 23 0.78 5.19 -5.71
CA ARG A 23 0.83 4.15 -6.74
C ARG A 23 0.03 2.91 -6.34
N PHE A 24 -0.01 2.54 -5.06
CA PHE A 24 -0.87 1.44 -4.59
C PHE A 24 -2.36 1.75 -4.75
N SER A 25 -2.78 3.01 -4.58
CA SER A 25 -4.17 3.41 -4.77
C SER A 25 -4.64 3.24 -6.22
N GLU A 26 -3.76 3.45 -7.19
CA GLU A 26 -4.01 3.22 -8.61
C GLU A 26 -4.05 1.72 -8.95
N LEU A 27 -3.12 0.94 -8.39
CA LEU A 27 -2.96 -0.49 -8.69
C LEU A 27 -4.03 -1.39 -8.04
N TYR A 28 -4.62 -0.95 -6.91
CA TYR A 28 -5.57 -1.72 -6.11
C TYR A 28 -6.90 -0.97 -5.98
N PRO A 29 -7.94 -1.33 -6.75
CA PRO A 29 -9.22 -0.61 -6.76
C PRO A 29 -9.93 -0.50 -5.40
N ARG A 30 -9.67 -1.42 -4.48
CA ARG A 30 -10.23 -1.45 -3.11
C ARG A 30 -9.26 -0.97 -2.04
N PHE A 31 -8.21 -0.24 -2.43
CA PHE A 31 -7.20 0.27 -1.51
C PHE A 31 -7.79 1.22 -0.46
N GLY A 32 -8.72 2.09 -0.87
CA GLY A 32 -9.45 2.98 0.03
C GLY A 32 -10.24 2.20 1.09
N GLU A 33 -11.03 1.21 0.66
CA GLU A 33 -11.80 0.35 1.58
C GLU A 33 -10.91 -0.37 2.60
N PHE A 34 -9.72 -0.81 2.18
CA PHE A 34 -8.75 -1.41 3.10
C PHE A 34 -8.24 -0.41 4.14
N ARG A 35 -7.93 0.83 3.73
CA ARG A 35 -7.53 1.89 4.67
C ARG A 35 -8.66 2.23 5.65
N GLU A 36 -9.90 2.31 5.19
CA GLU A 36 -11.07 2.53 6.06
C GLU A 36 -11.20 1.40 7.10
N HIS A 37 -11.02 0.14 6.70
CA HIS A 37 -11.01 -0.98 7.64
C HIS A 37 -9.87 -0.87 8.66
N ARG A 38 -8.67 -0.45 8.23
CA ARG A 38 -7.54 -0.19 9.13
C ARG A 38 -7.87 0.91 10.13
N ASP A 39 -8.54 1.98 9.70
CA ASP A 39 -8.91 3.10 10.56
C ASP A 39 -9.92 2.69 11.64
N VAL A 40 -10.84 1.78 11.32
CA VAL A 40 -11.83 1.24 12.26
C VAL A 40 -11.23 0.20 13.22
N LEU A 41 -10.38 -0.69 12.71
CA LEU A 41 -9.87 -1.85 13.47
C LEU A 41 -8.57 -1.56 14.23
N ASP A 42 -7.76 -0.62 13.75
CA ASP A 42 -6.50 -0.20 14.37
C ASP A 42 -6.39 1.35 14.42
N PRO A 43 -7.29 2.03 15.14
CA PRO A 43 -7.31 3.50 15.22
C PRO A 43 -6.06 4.09 15.88
N ALA A 44 -5.37 3.30 16.71
CA ALA A 44 -4.13 3.71 17.37
C ALA A 44 -2.86 3.27 16.60
N ARG A 45 -3.01 2.69 15.40
CA ARG A 45 -1.91 2.24 14.54
C ARG A 45 -0.92 1.28 15.22
N VAL A 46 -1.40 0.43 16.13
CA VAL A 46 -0.59 -0.54 16.90
C VAL A 46 0.15 -1.53 15.99
N PHE A 47 -0.43 -1.89 14.84
CA PHE A 47 0.15 -2.84 13.90
C PHE A 47 0.93 -2.18 12.75
N THR A 48 1.09 -0.86 12.79
CA THR A 48 1.74 -0.10 11.72
C THR A 48 3.26 -0.04 11.94
N ASN A 49 4.01 0.07 10.84
CA ASN A 49 5.46 0.25 10.80
C ASN A 49 5.84 1.11 9.60
N ASP A 50 7.12 1.50 9.50
CA ASP A 50 7.63 2.38 8.43
C ASP A 50 7.30 1.89 7.01
N TYR A 51 7.30 0.56 6.80
CA TYR A 51 6.93 0.00 5.51
C TYR A 51 5.44 0.23 5.22
N LEU A 52 4.58 -0.02 6.20
CA LEU A 52 3.14 0.20 6.10
C LEU A 52 2.79 1.68 5.95
N ASP A 53 3.50 2.59 6.63
CA ASP A 53 3.31 4.03 6.43
C ASP A 53 3.60 4.45 4.99
N ARG A 54 4.67 3.93 4.39
CA ARG A 54 5.01 4.22 3.00
C ARG A 54 3.95 3.73 2.00
N VAL A 55 3.46 2.51 2.17
CA VAL A 55 2.60 1.84 1.16
C VAL A 55 1.11 1.99 1.42
N LEU A 56 0.70 2.33 2.64
CA LEU A 56 -0.70 2.60 3.00
C LEU A 56 -0.98 4.08 3.24
N GLY A 57 0.05 4.89 3.51
CA GLY A 57 -0.10 6.29 3.91
C GLY A 57 -0.58 6.44 5.36
N GLU A 58 -0.60 7.69 5.83
CA GLU A 58 -1.12 8.05 7.15
C GLU A 58 -2.64 7.89 7.25
#